data_AF-A0ABD1MM70-F1
#
_entry.id   AF-A0ABD1MM70-F1
#
_cell.length_a   1.000
_cell.length_b   1.000
_cell.length_c   1.000
_cell.angle_alpha   90.00
_cell.angle_beta   90.00
_cell.angle_gamma   90.00
#
_symmetry.space_group_name_H-M   'P 1'
#
loop_
_entity.id
_entity.type
_entity.pdbx_description
1 polymer ?
#
loop_
_entity_poly.entity_id
_entity_poly.type
_entity_poly.pdbx_seq_one_letter_code
_entity_poly.pdbx_strand_id
1 'polypeptide(L)'
;MTRRSLLVPDLSSIFGFALPSLACVDTSGHWGRGGMFDALSKLSMSIGDAYERASEHGDLHLGDLHLIRLDDGCDEHNVNGNAASKMVALAVVQSYNPRRKIPRSGISLLHLESCLSKASFSAAQNFASIHMPRIGYQDGSDRSEWYTIERLLKKYASIYNINIYVKNDQHNSKQWATITQNCQNHEGHLDGPVAEHH
;
A
#
# COMPACT_ATOMS: atom_id res chain seq x y z
N MET A 1 38.79 -10.83 -5.17
CA MET A 1 37.44 -10.58 -5.72
C MET A 1 36.42 -11.25 -4.82
N THR A 2 35.88 -10.51 -3.84
CA THR A 2 34.81 -11.00 -2.97
C THR A 2 33.85 -9.84 -2.77
N ARG A 3 32.70 -9.88 -3.46
CA ARG A 3 31.64 -8.88 -3.27
C ARG A 3 31.13 -9.03 -1.84
N ARG A 4 31.48 -8.06 -0.98
CA ARG A 4 30.78 -7.85 0.28
C ARG A 4 29.37 -7.39 -0.08
N SER A 5 28.40 -8.26 0.14
CA SER A 5 26.99 -7.93 0.20
C SER A 5 26.84 -6.82 1.23
N LEU A 6 26.61 -5.59 0.78
CA LEU A 6 26.18 -4.51 1.66
C LEU A 6 24.78 -4.90 2.15
N LEU A 7 24.73 -5.30 3.42
CA LEU A 7 23.51 -5.36 4.21
C LEU A 7 22.87 -3.98 4.11
N VAL A 8 21.82 -3.83 3.30
CA VAL A 8 21.00 -2.63 3.33
C VAL A 8 20.42 -2.59 4.74
N PRO A 9 20.75 -1.58 5.57
CA PRO A 9 20.12 -1.47 6.87
C PRO A 9 18.62 -1.35 6.63
N ASP A 10 17.86 -2.11 7.40
CA ASP A 10 16.40 -2.09 7.40
C ASP A 10 15.92 -0.70 7.83
N LEU A 11 15.74 0.19 6.85
CA LEU A 11 15.31 1.57 7.04
C LEU A 11 13.86 1.68 7.53
N SER A 12 13.14 0.55 7.71
CA SER A 12 11.84 0.54 8.38
C SER A 12 11.90 0.97 9.85
N SER A 13 13.10 0.99 10.46
CA SER A 13 13.32 1.43 11.84
C SER A 13 13.63 2.92 12.01
N ILE A 14 13.85 3.69 10.93
CA ILE A 14 14.30 5.11 11.02
C ILE A 14 13.20 6.12 10.69
N PHE A 15 12.17 5.75 9.94
CA PHE A 15 11.03 6.62 9.68
C PHE A 15 9.82 6.15 10.50
N GLY A 16 9.61 6.78 11.66
CA GLY A 16 8.56 6.49 12.64
C GLY A 16 7.11 6.75 12.17
N PHE A 17 6.81 6.55 10.89
CA PHE A 17 5.46 6.67 10.33
C PHE A 17 5.22 5.51 9.37
N ALA A 18 4.55 4.47 9.88
CA ALA A 18 4.14 3.33 9.08
C ALA A 18 2.76 3.62 8.46
N LEU A 19 2.74 4.06 7.19
CA LEU A 19 1.52 4.05 6.39
C LEU A 19 1.22 2.64 5.86
N PRO A 20 -0.02 2.44 5.43
CA PRO A 20 -0.81 1.31 5.84
C PRO A 20 -0.65 0.11 4.94
N SER A 21 -1.06 -1.04 5.45
CA SER A 21 -1.49 -2.12 4.58
C SER A 21 -2.68 -1.63 3.74
N LEU A 22 -2.50 -1.50 2.42
CA LEU A 22 -3.56 -1.20 1.46
C LEU A 22 -4.34 -2.48 1.16
N ALA A 23 -5.63 -2.46 1.48
CA ALA A 23 -6.54 -3.59 1.32
C ALA A 23 -7.66 -3.22 0.34
N CYS A 24 -7.93 -4.11 -0.62
CA CYS A 24 -9.02 -3.92 -1.55
C CYS A 24 -10.33 -4.44 -0.94
N VAL A 25 -11.37 -3.61 -0.94
CA VAL A 25 -12.69 -3.93 -0.39
C VAL A 25 -13.79 -3.69 -1.42
N ASP A 26 -14.97 -4.25 -1.14
CA ASP A 26 -16.16 -4.06 -1.96
C ASP A 26 -17.13 -3.04 -1.36
N THR A 27 -18.23 -2.76 -2.08
CA THR A 27 -19.31 -1.87 -1.65
C THR A 27 -20.46 -2.60 -0.91
N SER A 28 -20.24 -3.80 -0.38
CA SER A 28 -21.31 -4.61 0.25
C SER A 28 -21.74 -4.07 1.60
N GLY A 29 -20.83 -3.40 2.32
CA GLY A 29 -21.07 -2.95 3.67
C GLY A 29 -21.04 -4.06 4.73
N HIS A 30 -20.64 -5.28 4.35
CA HIS A 30 -20.48 -6.39 5.27
C HIS A 30 -19.02 -6.77 5.38
N TRP A 31 -18.48 -6.72 6.61
CA TRP A 31 -17.11 -7.15 6.82
C TRP A 31 -16.97 -8.65 6.53
N GLY A 32 -15.98 -8.99 5.70
CA GLY A 32 -15.77 -10.36 5.24
C GLY A 32 -15.28 -11.31 6.33
N ARG A 33 -15.48 -12.61 6.11
CA ARG A 33 -14.84 -13.69 6.90
C ARG A 33 -13.80 -14.39 6.05
N GLY A 34 -12.61 -14.62 6.61
CA GLY A 34 -11.49 -15.30 5.95
C GLY A 34 -10.42 -14.37 5.37
N GLY A 35 -9.23 -14.94 5.16
CA GLY A 35 -8.13 -14.32 4.40
C GLY A 35 -7.69 -12.96 4.95
N MET A 36 -7.72 -11.94 4.08
CA MET A 36 -7.33 -10.56 4.39
C MET A 36 -8.22 -9.94 5.48
N PHE A 37 -9.53 -10.19 5.47
CA PHE A 37 -10.45 -9.61 6.44
C PHE A 37 -10.19 -10.13 7.86
N ASP A 38 -9.93 -11.43 8.02
CA ASP A 38 -9.55 -12.01 9.31
C ASP A 38 -8.19 -11.48 9.79
N ALA A 39 -7.23 -11.32 8.87
CA ALA A 39 -5.92 -10.78 9.20
C ALA A 39 -6.00 -9.33 9.70
N LEU A 40 -6.82 -8.50 9.05
CA LEU A 40 -7.10 -7.14 9.49
C LEU A 40 -7.88 -7.10 10.81
N SER A 41 -8.85 -7.99 10.99
CA SER A 41 -9.61 -8.07 12.25
C SER A 41 -8.74 -8.45 13.44
N LYS A 42 -7.75 -9.34 13.21
CA LYS A 42 -6.73 -9.68 14.22
C LYS A 42 -5.78 -8.52 14.52
N LEU A 43 -5.56 -7.63 13.55
CA LEU A 43 -4.76 -6.42 13.74
C LEU A 43 -5.54 -5.39 14.57
N SER A 44 -6.80 -5.12 14.21
CA SER A 44 -7.71 -4.29 14.99
C SER A 44 -9.16 -4.49 14.54
N MET A 45 -10.06 -4.74 15.49
CA MET A 45 -11.50 -4.83 15.20
C MET A 45 -12.09 -3.51 14.69
N SER A 46 -11.49 -2.37 15.07
CA SER A 46 -11.92 -1.03 14.66
C SER A 46 -11.94 -0.83 13.13
N ILE A 47 -11.14 -1.61 12.39
CA ILE A 47 -11.07 -1.56 10.93
C ILE A 47 -12.40 -2.03 10.32
N GLY A 48 -12.91 -3.16 10.81
CA GLY A 48 -14.20 -3.70 10.36
C GLY A 48 -15.33 -2.77 10.73
N ASP A 49 -15.36 -2.30 11.98
CA ASP A 49 -16.40 -1.38 12.45
C ASP A 49 -16.41 -0.07 11.65
N ALA A 50 -15.24 0.47 11.28
CA ALA A 50 -15.14 1.68 10.47
C ALA A 50 -15.64 1.47 9.04
N TYR A 51 -15.39 0.29 8.45
CA TYR A 51 -15.91 -0.08 7.14
C TYR A 51 -17.44 -0.22 7.17
N GLU A 52 -17.99 -0.89 8.16
CA GLU A 52 -19.44 -1.08 8.29
C GLU A 52 -20.14 0.25 8.57
N ARG A 53 -19.61 1.09 9.46
CA ARG A 53 -20.11 2.46 9.68
C ARG A 53 -20.07 3.30 8.40
N ALA A 54 -18.99 3.22 7.61
CA ALA A 54 -18.94 3.92 6.33
C ALA A 54 -20.07 3.46 5.39
N SER A 55 -20.44 2.17 5.41
CA SER A 55 -21.58 1.68 4.66
C SER A 55 -22.91 2.24 5.16
N GLU A 56 -23.10 2.29 6.48
CA GLU A 56 -24.33 2.83 7.09
C GLU A 56 -24.58 4.28 6.69
N HIS A 57 -23.50 5.04 6.51
CA HIS A 57 -23.54 6.44 6.08
C HIS A 57 -23.57 6.61 4.55
N GLY A 58 -23.51 5.50 3.79
CA GLY A 58 -23.51 5.54 2.34
C GLY A 58 -22.19 6.01 1.72
N ASP A 59 -21.09 5.97 2.46
CA ASP A 59 -19.77 6.48 2.04
C ASP A 59 -18.91 5.44 1.31
N LEU A 60 -19.42 4.24 1.01
CA LEU A 60 -18.68 3.21 0.27
C LEU A 60 -18.83 3.38 -1.25
N HIS A 61 -18.18 4.39 -1.84
CA HIS A 61 -18.17 4.58 -3.29
C HIS A 61 -16.91 4.02 -3.95
N LEU A 62 -17.07 3.54 -5.20
CA LEU A 62 -15.96 3.02 -5.97
C LEU A 62 -14.91 4.12 -6.25
N GLY A 63 -13.66 3.84 -5.91
CA GLY A 63 -12.54 4.78 -6.00
C GLY A 63 -12.28 5.58 -4.72
N ASP A 64 -13.05 5.32 -3.66
CA ASP A 64 -12.80 5.88 -2.33
C ASP A 64 -11.72 5.12 -1.57
N LEU A 65 -11.00 5.88 -0.74
CA LEU A 65 -9.91 5.39 0.08
C LEU A 65 -10.16 5.81 1.52
N HIS A 66 -10.43 4.83 2.38
CA HIS A 66 -10.73 5.09 3.79
C HIS A 66 -9.46 4.85 4.60
N LEU A 67 -8.91 5.92 5.15
CA LEU A 67 -7.73 5.87 6.01
C LEU A 67 -8.16 5.73 7.46
N ILE A 68 -7.89 4.57 8.04
CA ILE A 68 -8.26 4.22 9.40
C ILE A 68 -6.99 4.26 10.24
N ARG A 69 -6.97 5.13 11.26
CA ARG A 69 -5.91 5.13 12.27
C ARG A 69 -6.20 4.05 13.28
N LEU A 70 -5.21 3.21 13.55
CA LEU A 70 -5.27 2.24 14.63
C LEU A 70 -4.78 2.97 15.87
N ASP A 71 -5.67 3.15 16.83
CA ASP A 71 -5.29 3.65 18.14
C ASP A 71 -4.60 2.50 18.88
N ASP A 72 -3.31 2.65 19.14
CA ASP A 72 -2.57 1.70 19.97
C ASP A 72 -3.02 1.96 21.41
N GLY A 73 -4.15 1.36 21.79
CA GLY A 73 -4.64 1.39 23.15
C GLY A 73 -3.53 0.97 24.09
N CYS A 74 -3.20 1.86 25.04
CA CYS A 74 -2.37 1.66 26.22
C CYS A 74 -0.94 1.11 26.00
N ASP A 75 0.02 2.03 25.96
CA ASP A 75 1.24 1.90 26.75
C ASP A 75 1.50 3.24 27.49
N GLU A 76 0.89 3.40 28.67
CA GLU A 76 1.31 4.42 29.67
C GLU A 76 2.75 4.20 30.18
N HIS A 77 3.53 3.31 29.57
CA HIS A 77 4.91 3.00 29.96
C HIS A 77 5.99 3.32 28.93
N ASN A 78 5.68 3.92 27.76
CA ASN A 78 6.72 4.30 26.82
C ASN A 78 7.15 5.77 26.97
N VAL A 79 8.02 6.01 27.96
CA VAL A 79 8.78 7.27 28.18
C VAL A 79 9.83 7.51 27.06
N ASN A 80 9.72 6.83 25.92
CA ASN A 80 10.59 7.04 24.77
C ASN A 80 9.73 7.24 23.51
N GLY A 81 9.50 8.51 23.16
CA GLY A 81 8.53 8.94 22.14
C GLY A 81 8.83 8.43 20.73
N ASN A 82 8.40 7.20 20.44
CA ASN A 82 8.47 6.61 19.10
C ASN A 82 7.41 5.51 18.87
N ALA A 83 6.20 5.69 19.43
CA ALA A 83 5.06 4.83 19.08
C ALA A 83 4.49 5.31 17.74
N ALA A 84 4.96 4.71 16.64
CA ALA A 84 4.47 5.00 15.30
C ALA A 84 3.01 4.52 15.18
N SER A 85 2.05 5.45 15.13
CA SER A 85 0.64 5.13 14.93
C SER A 85 0.47 4.33 13.64
N LYS A 86 -0.04 3.10 13.75
CA LYS A 86 -0.32 2.27 12.58
C LYS A 86 -1.58 2.76 11.90
N MET A 87 -1.58 2.75 10.57
CA MET A 87 -2.78 3.05 9.79
C MET A 87 -3.16 1.85 8.92
N VAL A 88 -4.41 1.81 8.45
CA VAL A 88 -4.91 0.90 7.41
C VAL A 88 -5.62 1.71 6.32
N ALA A 89 -5.41 1.38 5.05
CA ALA A 89 -6.11 2.00 3.92
C ALA A 89 -7.03 0.99 3.25
N LEU A 90 -8.33 1.24 3.31
CA LEU A 90 -9.33 0.43 2.61
C LEU A 90 -9.65 1.11 1.28
N ALA A 91 -9.25 0.46 0.18
CA ALA A 91 -9.51 0.91 -1.18
C ALA A 91 -10.80 0.25 -1.71
N VAL A 92 -11.83 1.04 -1.94
CA VAL A 92 -13.12 0.56 -2.44
C VAL A 92 -13.02 0.39 -3.96
N VAL A 93 -12.69 -0.82 -4.42
CA VAL A 93 -12.35 -1.08 -5.83
C VAL A 93 -13.16 -2.20 -6.46
N GLN A 94 -14.03 -2.84 -5.68
CA GLN A 94 -14.94 -3.89 -6.14
C GLN A 94 -16.39 -3.47 -5.91
N SER A 95 -17.25 -3.76 -6.87
CA SER A 95 -18.70 -3.56 -6.72
C SER A 95 -19.34 -4.81 -6.15
N TYR A 96 -20.31 -4.63 -5.26
CA TYR A 96 -21.17 -5.70 -4.76
C TYR A 96 -22.59 -5.57 -5.31
N ASN A 97 -23.12 -6.64 -5.89
CA ASN A 97 -24.49 -6.71 -6.38
C ASN A 97 -25.08 -8.10 -6.08
N PRO A 98 -25.98 -8.22 -5.08
CA PRO A 98 -26.53 -9.52 -4.66
C PRO A 98 -27.43 -10.17 -5.73
N ARG A 99 -27.84 -9.43 -6.77
CA ARG A 99 -28.68 -9.95 -7.87
C ARG A 99 -27.89 -10.72 -8.93
N ARG A 100 -26.55 -10.69 -8.89
CA ARG A 100 -25.68 -11.36 -9.86
C ARG A 100 -25.33 -12.78 -9.41
N LYS A 101 -25.08 -13.68 -10.38
CA LYS A 101 -24.57 -15.04 -10.14
C LYS A 101 -23.26 -15.04 -9.34
N ILE A 102 -22.40 -14.05 -9.61
CA ILE A 102 -21.20 -13.74 -8.84
C ILE A 102 -21.42 -12.35 -8.24
N PRO A 103 -21.72 -12.24 -6.92
CA PRO A 103 -22.11 -10.97 -6.31
C PRO A 103 -21.02 -9.90 -6.30
N ARG A 104 -19.74 -10.29 -6.29
CA ARG A 104 -18.59 -9.37 -6.30
C ARG A 104 -18.01 -9.26 -7.69
N SER A 105 -17.71 -8.04 -8.14
CA SER A 105 -16.92 -7.85 -9.36
C SER A 105 -15.45 -8.15 -9.15
N GLY A 106 -14.71 -8.29 -10.25
CA GLY A 106 -13.26 -8.14 -10.24
C GLY A 106 -12.82 -6.75 -9.76
N ILE A 107 -11.52 -6.59 -9.56
CA ILE A 107 -10.92 -5.31 -9.15
C ILE A 107 -10.97 -4.36 -10.34
N SER A 108 -11.62 -3.21 -10.16
CA SER A 108 -11.63 -2.16 -11.18
C SER A 108 -10.28 -1.43 -11.21
N LEU A 109 -9.53 -1.58 -12.30
CA LEU A 109 -8.24 -0.92 -12.49
C LEU A 109 -8.35 0.61 -12.41
N LEU A 110 -9.45 1.19 -12.90
CA LEU A 110 -9.71 2.63 -12.83
C LEU A 110 -9.82 3.11 -11.38
N HIS A 111 -10.60 2.40 -10.56
CA HIS A 111 -10.79 2.77 -9.16
C HIS A 111 -9.54 2.47 -8.34
N LEU A 112 -8.81 1.40 -8.67
CA LEU A 112 -7.51 1.10 -8.07
C LEU A 112 -6.49 2.21 -8.35
N GLU A 113 -6.42 2.73 -9.58
CA GLU A 113 -5.54 3.86 -9.92
C GLU A 113 -5.87 5.10 -9.09
N SER A 114 -7.15 5.45 -8.96
CA SER A 114 -7.61 6.54 -8.09
C SER A 114 -7.18 6.34 -6.63
N CYS A 115 -7.47 5.16 -6.07
CA CYS A 115 -7.12 4.81 -4.70
C CYS A 115 -5.60 4.83 -4.47
N LEU A 116 -4.83 4.33 -5.42
CA LEU A 116 -3.37 4.30 -5.36
C LEU A 116 -2.80 5.72 -5.39
N SER A 117 -3.32 6.61 -6.24
CA SER A 117 -2.91 8.01 -6.24
C SER A 117 -3.14 8.66 -4.87
N LYS A 118 -4.33 8.48 -4.28
CA LYS A 118 -4.68 9.01 -2.95
C LYS A 118 -3.79 8.41 -1.85
N ALA A 119 -3.57 7.10 -1.88
CA ALA A 119 -2.76 6.39 -0.91
C ALA A 119 -1.30 6.81 -1.00
N SER A 120 -0.76 6.95 -2.22
CA SER A 120 0.62 7.37 -2.46
C SER A 120 0.87 8.83 -2.09
N PHE A 121 -0.11 9.71 -2.34
CA PHE A 121 -0.05 11.07 -1.84
C PHE A 121 0.01 11.10 -0.31
N SER A 122 -0.89 10.37 0.36
CA SER A 122 -0.87 10.25 1.83
C SER A 122 0.46 9.66 2.32
N ALA A 123 0.97 8.63 1.65
CA ALA A 123 2.27 7.99 1.90
C ALA A 123 3.41 9.01 1.91
N ALA A 124 3.49 9.84 0.87
CA ALA A 124 4.50 10.88 0.77
C ALA A 124 4.36 11.94 1.86
N GLN A 125 3.14 12.38 2.18
CA GLN A 125 2.91 13.39 3.22
C GLN A 125 3.32 12.92 4.62
N ASN A 126 3.28 11.62 4.88
CA ASN A 126 3.66 11.05 6.18
C ASN A 126 5.01 10.30 6.11
N PHE A 127 5.82 10.50 5.07
CA PHE A 127 7.14 9.86 4.92
C PHE A 127 7.14 8.34 5.08
N ALA A 128 6.18 7.69 4.43
CA ALA A 128 5.87 6.32 4.75
C ALA A 128 5.73 5.45 3.50
N SER A 129 5.90 4.14 3.68
CA SER A 129 5.75 3.15 2.62
C SER A 129 4.33 2.60 2.53
N ILE A 130 3.99 1.99 1.39
CA ILE A 130 2.73 1.24 1.21
C ILE A 130 3.05 -0.24 1.23
N HIS A 131 2.29 -1.02 2.00
CA HIS A 131 2.35 -2.48 1.98
C HIS A 131 1.05 -3.01 1.41
N MET A 132 1.09 -3.98 0.49
CA MET A 132 -0.13 -4.54 -0.06
C MET A 132 0.00 -6.03 -0.38
N PRO A 133 -1.07 -6.82 -0.24
CA PRO A 133 -1.10 -8.17 -0.77
C PRO A 133 -1.14 -8.13 -2.31
N ARG A 134 -0.62 -9.19 -2.94
CA ARG A 134 -0.81 -9.39 -4.38
C ARG A 134 -2.29 -9.54 -4.70
N ILE A 135 -2.79 -8.71 -5.61
CA ILE A 135 -4.19 -8.67 -6.04
C ILE A 135 -4.36 -9.25 -7.46
N GLY A 136 -5.53 -9.79 -7.76
CA GLY A 136 -5.85 -10.35 -9.10
C GLY A 136 -5.31 -11.77 -9.33
N TYR A 137 -5.54 -12.68 -8.38
CA TYR A 137 -5.31 -14.12 -8.58
C TYR A 137 -6.65 -14.81 -8.87
N GLN A 138 -7.16 -14.63 -10.09
CA GLN A 138 -8.35 -15.30 -10.61
C GLN A 138 -8.07 -15.74 -12.06
N ASP A 139 -7.60 -16.98 -12.16
CA ASP A 139 -7.76 -17.86 -13.32
C ASP A 139 -7.00 -17.43 -14.60
N GLY A 140 -5.70 -17.71 -14.67
CA GLY A 140 -4.93 -17.91 -15.92
C GLY A 140 -4.70 -16.67 -16.82
N SER A 141 -5.58 -15.67 -16.77
CA SER A 141 -5.45 -14.32 -17.31
C SER A 141 -4.66 -13.39 -16.37
N ASP A 142 -4.36 -13.87 -15.16
CA ASP A 142 -3.65 -13.21 -14.05
C ASP A 142 -2.37 -12.46 -14.45
N ARG A 143 -1.68 -12.90 -15.52
CA ARG A 143 -0.40 -12.29 -15.90
C ARG A 143 -0.57 -10.90 -16.51
N SER A 144 -1.57 -10.68 -17.36
CA SER A 144 -1.77 -9.39 -18.03
C SER A 144 -2.37 -8.35 -17.10
N GLU A 145 -3.31 -8.74 -16.25
CA GLU A 145 -3.89 -7.86 -15.23
C GLU A 145 -2.85 -7.47 -14.18
N TRP A 146 -2.10 -8.45 -13.66
CA TRP A 146 -1.01 -8.18 -12.71
C TRP A 146 0.05 -7.24 -13.30
N TYR A 147 0.43 -7.43 -14.57
CA TYR A 147 1.39 -6.56 -15.23
C TYR A 147 0.90 -5.11 -15.33
N THR A 148 -0.40 -4.92 -15.54
CA THR A 148 -1.02 -3.58 -15.56
C THR A 148 -1.02 -2.95 -14.18
N ILE A 149 -1.36 -3.72 -13.15
CA ILE A 149 -1.30 -3.28 -11.75
C ILE A 149 0.14 -2.92 -11.36
N GLU A 150 1.12 -3.75 -11.69
CA GLU A 150 2.53 -3.50 -11.40
C GLU A 150 3.03 -2.20 -12.05
N ARG A 151 2.60 -1.91 -13.27
CA ARG A 151 2.89 -0.64 -13.94
C ARG A 151 2.29 0.56 -13.21
N LEU A 152 1.04 0.44 -12.73
CA LEU A 152 0.42 1.48 -11.91
C LEU A 152 1.19 1.68 -10.60
N LEU A 153 1.55 0.61 -9.90
CA LEU A 153 2.35 0.67 -8.67
C LEU A 153 3.67 1.40 -8.91
N LYS A 154 4.40 1.03 -9.98
CA LYS A 154 5.65 1.70 -10.37
C LYS A 154 5.46 3.18 -10.70
N LYS A 155 4.40 3.52 -11.44
CA LYS A 155 4.06 4.92 -11.79
C LYS A 155 3.90 5.77 -10.53
N TYR A 156 3.07 5.34 -9.59
CA TYR A 156 2.76 6.13 -8.40
C TYR A 156 3.87 6.09 -7.34
N ALA A 157 4.62 5.00 -7.24
CA ALA A 157 5.86 4.96 -6.46
C ALA A 157 6.86 6.02 -6.95
N SER A 158 7.00 6.15 -8.27
CA SER A 158 7.89 7.13 -8.90
C SER A 158 7.41 8.57 -8.72
N ILE A 159 6.13 8.86 -9.03
CA ILE A 159 5.56 10.20 -8.94
C ILE A 159 5.63 10.76 -7.51
N TYR A 160 5.30 9.93 -6.51
CA TYR A 160 5.24 10.36 -5.12
C TYR A 160 6.51 10.08 -4.33
N ASN A 161 7.53 9.49 -4.96
CA ASN A 161 8.81 9.16 -4.33
C ASN A 161 8.66 8.31 -3.06
N ILE A 162 7.88 7.22 -3.16
CA ILE A 162 7.61 6.31 -2.04
C ILE A 162 7.98 4.87 -2.40
N ASN A 163 8.20 4.05 -1.37
CA ASN A 163 8.39 2.61 -1.54
C ASN A 163 7.05 1.87 -1.42
N ILE A 164 6.80 0.96 -2.36
CA ILE A 164 5.64 0.07 -2.32
C ILE A 164 6.12 -1.39 -2.21
N TYR A 165 5.59 -2.13 -1.26
CA TYR A 165 5.93 -3.52 -1.00
C TYR A 165 4.74 -4.42 -1.28
N VAL A 166 4.92 -5.41 -2.16
CA VAL A 166 3.91 -6.41 -2.49
C VAL A 166 4.28 -7.74 -1.84
N LYS A 167 3.35 -8.33 -1.08
CA LYS A 167 3.54 -9.68 -0.54
C LYS A 167 3.25 -10.74 -1.61
N ASN A 168 4.27 -11.54 -1.95
CA ASN A 168 4.13 -12.69 -2.84
C ASN A 168 3.86 -13.96 -2.02
N ASP A 169 2.67 -14.55 -2.13
CA ASP A 169 2.30 -15.80 -1.45
C ASP A 169 2.54 -17.04 -2.34
N GLN A 170 3.63 -17.08 -3.11
CA GLN A 170 3.81 -18.14 -4.11
C GLN A 170 4.63 -19.37 -3.71
N HIS A 171 5.57 -19.38 -2.77
CA HIS A 171 6.30 -20.62 -2.41
C HIS A 171 6.83 -20.53 -0.98
N ASN A 172 6.32 -21.34 -0.04
CA ASN A 172 6.84 -21.74 1.30
C ASN A 172 7.82 -20.79 2.06
N SER A 173 7.82 -19.51 1.76
CA SER A 173 8.76 -18.47 2.18
C SER A 173 8.03 -17.14 2.04
N LYS A 174 7.84 -16.46 3.17
CA LYS A 174 7.11 -15.19 3.26
C LYS A 174 8.04 -14.06 2.82
N GLN A 175 8.15 -13.81 1.51
CA GLN A 175 9.00 -12.74 0.98
C GLN A 175 8.17 -11.57 0.44
N TRP A 176 8.61 -10.36 0.78
CA TRP A 176 8.11 -9.12 0.21
C TRP A 176 8.87 -8.82 -1.07
N ALA A 177 8.16 -8.58 -2.17
CA ALA A 177 8.73 -7.99 -3.36
C ALA A 177 8.67 -6.47 -3.21
N THR A 178 9.84 -5.83 -3.16
CA THR A 178 9.93 -4.38 -3.17
C THR A 178 9.75 -3.86 -4.59
N ILE A 179 8.76 -3.00 -4.79
CA ILE A 179 8.63 -2.17 -5.99
C ILE A 179 9.31 -0.84 -5.64
N THR A 180 10.64 -0.86 -5.64
CA THR A 180 11.49 0.32 -5.39
C THR A 180 11.73 1.11 -6.66
N GLN A 181 12.09 2.38 -6.49
CA GLN A 181 12.70 3.19 -7.53
C GLN A 181 14.08 2.63 -7.94
N ASN A 182 14.29 2.51 -9.25
CA ASN A 182 15.61 2.79 -9.82
C ASN A 182 15.78 4.31 -9.83
N CYS A 183 16.37 4.89 -8.79
CA CYS A 183 17.04 6.17 -8.95
C CYS A 183 18.33 5.90 -9.72
N GLN A 184 18.28 5.99 -11.05
CA GLN A 184 19.52 6.25 -11.79
C GLN A 184 19.96 7.65 -11.40
N ASN A 185 21.01 7.72 -10.59
CA ASN A 185 21.78 8.92 -10.32
C ASN A 185 22.12 9.59 -11.66
N HIS A 186 21.52 10.75 -11.92
CA HIS A 186 22.15 11.72 -12.79
C HIS A 186 22.93 12.66 -11.87
N GLU A 187 24.14 12.24 -11.51
CA GLU A 187 25.15 13.21 -11.09
C GLU A 187 25.41 14.10 -12.30
N GLY A 188 24.83 15.31 -12.27
CA GLY A 188 25.26 16.38 -13.13
C GLY A 188 26.70 16.72 -12.77
N HIS A 189 27.64 16.14 -13.51
CA HIS A 189 29.00 16.62 -13.62
C HIS A 189 28.94 18.03 -14.21
N LEU A 190 28.83 19.04 -13.35
CA LEU A 190 29.10 20.41 -13.73
C LEU A 190 30.60 20.62 -13.57
N ASP A 191 31.26 20.62 -14.72
CA ASP A 191 32.65 21.01 -14.90
C ASP A 191 32.96 22.33 -14.18
N GLY A 192 34.14 22.35 -13.55
CA GLY A 192 34.67 23.49 -12.81
C GLY A 192 34.97 24.73 -13.69
N PRO A 193 35.32 25.86 -13.04
CA PRO A 193 35.46 27.14 -13.71
C PRO A 193 36.71 27.17 -14.61
N VAL A 194 36.51 27.52 -15.89
CA VAL A 194 37.60 27.90 -16.80
C VAL A 194 38.06 29.31 -16.43
N ALA A 195 39.29 29.40 -15.95
CA ALA A 195 40.02 30.64 -15.79
C ALA A 195 40.80 31.00 -17.07
N GLU A 196 41.00 32.31 -17.26
CA GLU A 196 41.91 33.00 -18.21
C GLU A 196 41.47 33.06 -19.69
N HIS A 197 41.69 34.13 -20.47
CA HIS A 197 42.61 35.27 -20.44
C HIS A 197 42.00 36.44 -21.24
N HIS A 198 42.17 37.69 -20.80
CA HIS A 198 42.33 38.88 -21.66
C HIS A 198 43.05 39.98 -20.88
#